data_AF-A0A642UYQ0-F1
#
_entry.id   AF-A0A642UYQ0-F1
#
_cell.length_a   1.000
_cell.length_b   1.000
_cell.length_c   1.000
_cell.angle_alpha   90.00
_cell.angle_beta   90.00
_cell.angle_gamma   90.00
#
_symmetry.space_group_name_H-M   'P 1'
#
loop_
_entity.id
_entity.type
_entity.pdbx_description
1 polymer ?
#
loop_
_entity_poly.entity_id
_entity_poly.type
_entity_poly.pdbx_seq_one_letter_code
_entity_poly.pdbx_strand_id
1 'polypeptide(L)'
;MQDLPPIGGYDPVQWKRNLPSRGFRATIYFWGITGLIGFGFYRLYQGVTEQNELARERQWARFHLEPLLLAEQDRNVARRFFAEQRRRDEVKQSMSPEARAEFEQPIYNDKSKQRLPKYVAGPNPADQ
;
A
#
# COMPACT_ATOMS: atom_id res chain seq x y z
N MET A 1 26.12 42.52 -76.52
CA MET A 1 26.11 41.04 -76.69
C MET A 1 24.86 40.51 -76.02
N GLN A 2 24.22 39.50 -76.61
CA GLN A 2 23.00 38.89 -76.09
C GLN A 2 23.34 37.52 -75.47
N ASP A 3 22.86 37.24 -74.26
CA ASP A 3 23.06 35.95 -73.61
C ASP A 3 22.17 34.87 -74.25
N LEU A 4 22.82 33.79 -74.65
CA LEU A 4 22.23 32.66 -75.35
C LEU A 4 22.48 31.38 -74.55
N PRO A 5 21.58 30.38 -74.60
CA PRO A 5 21.81 29.09 -73.95
C PRO A 5 22.98 28.35 -74.59
N PRO A 6 23.66 27.46 -73.85
CA PRO A 6 24.73 26.63 -74.39
C PRO A 6 24.20 25.74 -75.54
N ILE A 7 25.04 25.48 -76.54
CA ILE A 7 24.69 24.73 -77.77
C ILE A 7 24.12 23.33 -77.46
N GLY A 8 24.48 22.74 -76.31
CA GLY A 8 23.98 21.44 -75.83
C GLY A 8 22.81 21.49 -74.83
N GLY A 9 22.30 22.67 -74.49
CA GLY A 9 21.26 22.84 -73.46
C GLY A 9 21.77 22.74 -72.01
N TYR A 10 20.88 22.89 -71.05
CA TYR A 10 21.17 22.74 -69.61
C TYR A 10 20.94 21.30 -69.15
N ASP A 11 21.66 20.88 -68.12
CA ASP A 11 21.46 19.58 -67.48
C ASP A 11 20.04 19.41 -66.94
N PRO A 12 19.51 18.17 -66.93
CA PRO A 12 18.18 17.91 -66.45
C PRO A 12 18.08 18.16 -64.94
N VAL A 13 17.27 19.14 -64.55
CA VAL A 13 16.97 19.45 -63.15
C VAL A 13 15.88 18.49 -62.64
N GLN A 14 16.12 17.87 -61.48
CA GLN A 14 15.11 17.04 -60.83
C GLN A 14 14.00 17.92 -60.23
N TRP A 15 12.89 18.03 -60.96
CA TRP A 15 11.70 18.78 -60.52
C TRP A 15 10.69 17.93 -59.74
N LYS A 16 10.85 16.59 -59.77
CA LYS A 16 9.95 15.64 -59.10
C LYS A 16 10.40 15.37 -57.67
N ARG A 17 9.42 15.11 -56.80
CA ARG A 17 9.63 14.80 -55.39
C ARG A 17 10.38 13.47 -55.22
N ASN A 18 11.53 13.49 -54.55
CA ASN A 18 12.34 12.30 -54.24
C ASN A 18 12.23 11.92 -52.76
N LEU A 19 11.11 11.29 -52.38
CA LEU A 19 10.91 10.74 -51.03
C LEU A 19 10.88 9.21 -51.10
N PRO A 20 12.01 8.52 -50.85
CA PRO A 20 12.02 7.08 -50.78
C PRO A 20 11.34 6.60 -49.50
N SER A 21 10.40 5.66 -49.62
CA SER A 21 9.81 4.96 -48.48
C SER A 21 10.87 4.04 -47.86
N ARG A 22 11.43 4.47 -46.71
CA ARG A 22 12.42 3.71 -45.95
C ARG A 22 11.78 2.99 -44.76
N GLY A 23 12.39 1.90 -44.32
CA GLY A 23 11.97 1.13 -43.15
C GLY A 23 11.49 -0.28 -43.49
N PHE A 24 11.17 -1.05 -42.45
CA PHE A 24 10.65 -2.41 -42.60
C PHE A 24 9.14 -2.39 -42.90
N ARG A 25 8.62 -3.52 -43.38
CA ARG A 25 7.16 -3.68 -43.54
C ARG A 25 6.49 -3.61 -42.18
N ALA A 26 5.28 -3.04 -42.11
CA ALA A 26 4.53 -2.87 -40.86
C ALA A 26 4.37 -4.17 -40.04
N THR A 27 4.24 -5.31 -40.73
CA THR A 27 4.13 -6.63 -40.11
C THR A 27 5.36 -7.02 -39.30
N ILE A 28 6.56 -6.59 -39.70
CA ILE A 28 7.80 -6.88 -38.98
C ILE A 28 7.79 -6.14 -37.64
N TYR A 29 7.39 -4.87 -37.63
CA TYR A 29 7.25 -4.10 -36.40
C TYR A 29 6.19 -4.69 -35.48
N PHE A 30 5.03 -5.08 -36.02
CA PHE A 30 3.97 -5.71 -35.24
C PHE A 30 4.49 -6.94 -34.49
N TRP A 31 5.06 -7.91 -35.20
CA TRP A 31 5.56 -9.13 -34.57
C TRP A 31 6.78 -8.89 -33.67
N GLY A 32 7.66 -7.94 -34.01
CA GLY A 32 8.78 -7.56 -33.15
C GLY A 32 8.32 -6.99 -31.81
N ILE A 33 7.34 -6.08 -31.82
CA ILE A 33 6.78 -5.47 -30.61
C ILE A 33 5.99 -6.51 -29.82
N THR A 34 5.14 -7.32 -30.47
CA THR A 34 4.40 -8.40 -29.80
C THR A 34 5.33 -9.39 -29.12
N GLY A 35 6.43 -9.79 -29.78
CA GLY A 35 7.44 -10.67 -29.20
C GLY A 35 8.13 -10.06 -27.98
N LEU A 36 8.51 -8.79 -28.06
CA LEU A 36 9.12 -8.06 -26.95
C LEU A 36 8.18 -7.98 -25.73
N ILE A 37 6.92 -7.62 -25.97
CA ILE A 37 5.89 -7.54 -24.91
C ILE A 37 5.64 -8.92 -24.31
N GLY A 38 5.48 -9.96 -25.14
CA GLY A 38 5.27 -11.33 -24.67
C GLY A 38 6.42 -11.82 -23.78
N PHE A 39 7.66 -11.53 -24.15
CA PHE A 39 8.83 -11.84 -23.31
C PHE A 39 8.84 -11.05 -22.00
N GLY A 40 8.44 -9.77 -22.04
CA GLY A 40 8.28 -8.94 -20.84
C GLY A 40 7.28 -9.55 -19.85
N PHE A 41 6.11 -9.97 -20.34
CA PHE A 41 5.11 -10.65 -19.51
C PHE A 41 5.63 -11.97 -18.94
N TYR A 42 6.33 -12.78 -19.72
CA TYR A 42 6.93 -14.02 -19.23
C TYR A 42 7.87 -13.79 -18.04
N ARG A 43 8.76 -12.80 -18.13
CA ARG A 43 9.67 -12.41 -17.02
C ARG A 43 8.90 -11.88 -15.81
N LEU A 44 7.86 -11.07 -16.05
CA LEU A 44 7.00 -10.54 -14.98
C LEU A 44 6.29 -11.68 -14.22
N TYR A 45 5.73 -12.66 -14.91
CA TYR A 45 5.07 -13.80 -14.25
C TYR A 45 6.02 -14.57 -13.33
N GLN A 46 7.28 -14.78 -13.76
CA GLN A 46 8.29 -15.40 -12.90
C GLN A 46 8.53 -14.58 -11.62
N GLY A 47 8.71 -13.26 -11.75
CA GLY A 47 8.89 -12.38 -10.60
C GLY A 47 7.67 -12.36 -9.66
N VAL A 48 6.45 -12.37 -10.20
CA VAL A 48 5.22 -12.42 -9.40
C VAL A 48 5.13 -13.73 -8.61
N THR A 49 5.52 -14.86 -9.21
CA THR A 49 5.53 -16.14 -8.48
C THR A 49 6.52 -16.12 -7.32
N GLU A 50 7.72 -15.57 -7.52
CA GLU A 50 8.71 -15.42 -6.46
C GLU A 50 8.22 -14.49 -5.34
N GLN A 51 7.62 -13.35 -5.68
CA GLN A 51 7.05 -12.42 -4.70
C GLN A 51 5.92 -13.05 -3.89
N ASN A 52 5.10 -13.90 -4.51
CA ASN A 52 4.03 -14.62 -3.81
C ASN A 52 4.60 -15.63 -2.80
N GLU A 53 5.69 -16.32 -3.14
CA GLU A 53 6.36 -17.23 -2.21
C GLU A 53 7.01 -16.47 -1.04
N LEU A 54 7.66 -15.33 -1.30
CA LEU A 54 8.20 -14.47 -0.24
C LEU A 54 7.10 -13.88 0.66
N ALA A 55 5.97 -13.48 0.08
CA ALA A 55 4.82 -12.99 0.85
C ALA A 55 4.21 -14.10 1.71
N ARG A 56 4.15 -15.33 1.17
CA ARG A 56 3.72 -16.52 1.91
C ARG A 56 4.66 -16.80 3.08
N GLU A 57 5.98 -16.80 2.87
CA GLU A 57 6.97 -16.97 3.93
C GLU A 57 6.80 -15.91 5.02
N ARG A 58 6.70 -14.63 4.65
CA ARG A 58 6.47 -13.53 5.59
C ARG A 58 5.18 -13.73 6.38
N GLN A 59 4.10 -14.17 5.74
CA GLN A 59 2.83 -14.39 6.40
C GLN A 59 2.89 -15.57 7.37
N TRP A 60 3.57 -16.66 7.01
CA TRP A 60 3.82 -17.77 7.93
C TRP A 60 4.66 -17.33 9.11
N ALA A 61 5.74 -16.58 8.90
CA ALA A 61 6.55 -16.03 9.99
C ALA A 61 5.69 -15.23 10.99
N ARG A 62 4.73 -14.44 10.48
CA ARG A 62 3.77 -13.72 11.32
C ARG A 62 2.84 -14.64 12.09
N PHE A 63 2.22 -15.64 11.45
CA PHE A 63 1.31 -16.56 12.14
C PHE A 63 1.98 -17.31 13.30
N HIS A 64 3.28 -17.58 13.20
CA HIS A 64 4.02 -18.23 14.28
C HIS A 64 4.33 -17.27 15.46
N LEU A 65 4.50 -15.98 15.20
CA LEU A 65 4.83 -14.97 16.22
C LEU A 65 3.60 -14.29 16.83
N GLU A 66 2.53 -14.17 16.05
CA GLU A 66 1.27 -13.52 16.43
C GLU A 66 0.69 -14.03 17.77
N PRO A 67 0.57 -15.34 18.05
CA PRO A 67 0.01 -15.79 19.33
C PRO A 67 0.84 -15.36 20.54
N LEU A 68 2.16 -15.30 20.41
CA LEU A 68 3.03 -14.81 21.48
C LEU A 68 2.79 -13.31 21.74
N LEU A 69 2.80 -12.50 20.68
CA LEU A 69 2.60 -11.05 20.76
C LEU A 69 1.20 -10.70 21.28
N LEU A 70 0.18 -11.44 20.84
CA LEU A 70 -1.20 -11.27 21.31
C LEU A 70 -1.31 -11.61 22.80
N ALA A 71 -0.69 -12.70 23.26
CA ALA A 71 -0.69 -13.05 24.68
C ALA A 71 0.03 -12.00 25.55
N GLU A 72 1.13 -11.42 25.06
CA GLU A 72 1.81 -10.31 25.73
C GLU A 72 0.93 -9.04 25.79
N GLN A 73 0.26 -8.71 24.69
CA GLN A 73 -0.68 -7.60 24.63
C GLN A 73 -1.85 -7.81 25.58
N ASP A 74 -2.46 -8.99 25.61
CA ASP A 74 -3.58 -9.32 26.48
C ASP A 74 -3.19 -9.20 27.96
N ARG A 75 -2.00 -9.67 28.34
CA ARG A 75 -1.46 -9.48 29.71
C ARG A 75 -1.32 -8.00 30.08
N ASN A 76 -0.82 -7.18 29.16
CA ASN A 76 -0.65 -5.74 29.37
C ASN A 76 -2.00 -5.02 29.49
N VAL A 77 -2.98 -5.37 28.65
CA VAL A 77 -4.32 -4.80 28.70
C VAL A 77 -5.04 -5.22 29.98
N ALA A 78 -4.97 -6.48 30.37
CA ALA A 78 -5.53 -6.97 31.62
C ALA A 78 -4.94 -6.24 32.83
N ARG A 79 -3.60 -6.05 32.86
CA ARG A 79 -2.93 -5.29 33.93
C ARG A 79 -3.49 -3.87 34.05
N ARG A 80 -3.61 -3.15 32.94
CA ARG A 80 -4.15 -1.78 32.92
C ARG A 80 -5.60 -1.74 33.35
N PHE A 81 -6.41 -2.68 32.86
CA PHE A 81 -7.82 -2.79 33.22
C PHE A 81 -8.03 -2.98 34.73
N PHE A 82 -7.32 -3.93 35.33
CA PHE A 82 -7.44 -4.18 36.77
C PHE A 82 -6.85 -3.06 37.62
N ALA A 83 -5.78 -2.39 37.17
CA ALA A 83 -5.23 -1.22 37.85
C ALA A 83 -6.25 -0.06 37.85
N GLU A 84 -6.88 0.21 36.70
CA GLU A 84 -7.94 1.21 36.61
C GLU A 84 -9.15 0.86 37.47
N GLN A 85 -9.56 -0.40 37.51
CA GLN A 85 -10.67 -0.81 38.37
C GLN A 85 -10.39 -0.51 39.85
N ARG A 86 -9.19 -0.83 40.34
CA ARG A 86 -8.76 -0.50 41.72
C ARG A 86 -8.76 1.01 41.96
N ARG A 87 -8.15 1.79 41.05
CA ARG A 87 -8.14 3.25 41.13
C ARG A 87 -9.56 3.83 41.18
N ARG A 88 -10.47 3.30 40.35
CA ARG A 88 -11.88 3.70 40.36
C ARG A 88 -12.55 3.40 41.70
N ASP A 89 -12.25 2.25 42.30
CA ASP A 89 -12.83 1.86 43.59
C ASP A 89 -12.31 2.74 44.75
N GLU A 90 -11.05 3.19 44.70
CA GLU A 90 -10.50 4.19 45.63
C GLU A 90 -11.18 5.55 45.45
N VAL A 91 -11.30 6.03 44.21
CA VAL A 91 -11.94 7.32 43.89
C VAL A 91 -13.40 7.34 44.35
N LYS A 92 -14.15 6.24 44.19
CA LYS A 92 -15.54 6.11 44.68
C LYS A 92 -15.68 6.36 46.18
N GLN A 93 -14.68 6.01 46.99
CA GLN A 93 -14.74 6.20 48.44
C GLN A 93 -14.70 7.69 48.83
N SER A 94 -14.04 8.51 48.02
CA SER A 94 -13.94 9.97 48.23
C SER A 94 -15.10 10.79 47.64
N MET A 95 -16.01 10.17 46.88
CA MET A 95 -17.08 10.86 46.14
C MET A 95 -18.33 11.11 46.99
N SER A 96 -19.11 12.14 46.60
CA SER A 96 -20.45 12.36 47.17
C SER A 96 -21.41 11.22 46.75
N PRO A 97 -22.50 10.98 47.51
CA PRO A 97 -23.44 9.91 47.21
C PRO A 97 -24.07 10.00 45.81
N GLU A 98 -24.41 11.21 45.37
CA GLU A 98 -25.01 11.46 44.06
C GLU A 98 -24.02 11.19 42.92
N ALA A 99 -22.79 11.73 43.01
CA ALA A 99 -21.76 11.52 42.01
C ALA A 99 -21.33 10.05 41.90
N ARG A 100 -21.33 9.33 43.04
CA ARG A 100 -21.06 7.90 43.06
C ARG A 100 -22.13 7.11 42.32
N ALA A 101 -23.41 7.46 42.50
CA ALA A 101 -24.52 6.79 41.83
C ALA A 101 -24.45 6.95 40.30
N GLU A 102 -24.05 8.13 39.80
CA GLU A 102 -23.80 8.36 38.37
C GLU A 102 -22.57 7.58 37.87
N PHE A 103 -21.48 7.58 38.64
CA PHE A 103 -20.22 6.93 38.28
C PHE A 103 -20.30 5.40 38.14
N GLU A 104 -21.20 4.77 38.90
CA GLU A 104 -21.44 3.32 38.85
C GLU A 104 -22.38 2.90 37.70
N GLN A 105 -23.02 3.85 37.00
CA GLN A 105 -23.91 3.52 35.90
C GLN A 105 -23.16 2.82 34.75
N PRO A 106 -23.66 1.67 34.25
CA PRO A 106 -23.06 1.03 33.10
C PRO A 106 -23.32 1.87 31.85
N ILE A 107 -22.25 2.19 31.11
CA ILE A 107 -22.36 2.90 29.83
C ILE A 107 -23.08 2.03 28.79
N TYR A 108 -22.84 0.71 28.82
CA TYR A 108 -23.45 -0.24 27.91
C TYR A 108 -24.41 -1.15 28.65
N ASN A 109 -25.61 -1.31 28.11
CA ASN A 109 -26.66 -2.14 28.70
C ASN A 109 -26.45 -3.64 28.46
N ASP A 110 -25.66 -4.01 27.44
CA ASP A 110 -25.33 -5.40 27.12
C ASP A 110 -24.27 -5.95 28.08
N LYS A 111 -24.66 -6.92 28.91
CA LYS A 111 -23.79 -7.59 29.90
C LYS A 111 -23.16 -8.88 29.38
N SER A 112 -23.49 -9.31 28.16
CA SER A 112 -22.97 -10.58 27.60
C SER A 112 -21.49 -10.53 27.25
N LYS A 113 -20.93 -9.31 27.07
CA LYS A 113 -19.58 -9.10 26.57
C LYS A 113 -18.79 -8.18 27.47
N GLN A 114 -17.55 -8.54 27.76
CA GLN A 114 -16.60 -7.66 28.42
C GLN A 114 -16.05 -6.65 27.41
N ARG A 115 -15.99 -5.38 27.82
CA ARG A 115 -15.44 -4.29 27.01
C ARG A 115 -14.16 -3.81 27.66
N LEU A 116 -13.04 -4.03 26.98
CA LEU A 116 -11.75 -3.49 27.40
C LEU A 116 -11.71 -1.98 27.07
N PRO A 117 -11.17 -1.16 27.96
CA PRO A 117 -11.11 0.29 27.75
C PRO A 117 -10.17 0.61 26.59
N LYS A 118 -10.66 1.41 25.63
CA LYS A 118 -9.85 1.92 24.51
C LYS A 118 -8.90 3.04 24.97
N TYR A 119 -9.34 3.81 25.96
CA TYR A 119 -8.59 4.92 26.55
C TYR A 119 -8.47 4.70 28.05
N VAL A 120 -7.28 4.99 28.59
CA VAL A 120 -6.98 4.92 30.02
C VAL A 120 -6.71 6.33 30.51
N ALA A 121 -7.11 6.65 31.74
CA ALA A 121 -6.82 7.95 32.32
C ALA A 121 -5.32 8.08 32.61
N GLY A 122 -4.71 9.18 32.16
CA GLY A 122 -3.29 9.46 32.37
C GLY A 122 -2.61 10.04 31.11
N PRO A 123 -1.39 10.57 31.25
CA PRO A 123 -0.60 10.99 30.11
C PRO A 123 -0.30 9.79 29.20
N ASN A 124 -0.24 10.04 27.88
CA ASN A 124 0.08 9.01 26.90
C ASN A 124 1.45 8.39 27.27
N PRO A 125 1.62 7.05 27.24
CA PRO A 125 2.93 6.44 27.50
C PRO A 125 4.06 6.94 26.60
N ALA A 126 3.74 7.55 25.44
CA ALA A 126 4.73 8.18 24.55
C ALA A 126 5.16 9.59 24.99
N ASP A 127 4.43 10.23 25.90
CA ASP A 127 4.70 11.58 26.41
C ASP A 127 5.51 11.57 27.73
N GLN A 128 6.02 10.39 28.13
CA GLN A 128 6.83 10.14 29.33
C GLN A 128 8.22 9.67 28.94
#